data_AF-A0A546XRU3-F1
#
_entry.id   AF-A0A546XRU3-F1
#
_cell.length_a   1.000
_cell.length_b   1.000
_cell.length_c   1.000
_cell.angle_alpha   90.00
_cell.angle_beta   90.00
_cell.angle_gamma   90.00
#
_symmetry.space_group_name_H-M   'P 1'
#
loop_
_entity.id
_entity.type
_entity.pdbx_description
1 polymer ?
#
loop_
_entity_poly.entity_id
_entity_poly.type
_entity_poly.pdbx_seq_one_letter_code
_entity_poly.pdbx_strand_id
1 'polypeptide(L)' 'MPSDIAAVNRSHMIAVTDDGVICEITNMFDCDGEETDDFNSAVVGIVRVGDDEWFTVVFEDYETARVR' A
#
# COMPACT_ATOMS: atom_id res chain seq x y z
N MET A 1 -4.35 -18.52 -4.77
CA MET A 1 -3.15 -18.02 -4.07
C MET A 1 -3.47 -16.59 -3.67
N PRO A 2 -2.95 -16.05 -2.56
CA PRO A 2 -3.13 -14.63 -2.29
C PRO A 2 -2.56 -13.85 -3.47
N SER A 3 -3.39 -12.98 -4.04
CA SER A 3 -3.07 -12.13 -5.18
C SER A 3 -2.04 -11.09 -4.72
N ASP A 4 -0.85 -11.06 -5.32
CA ASP A 4 0.20 -10.11 -4.94
C ASP A 4 -0.28 -8.68 -5.20
N ILE A 5 0.25 -7.70 -4.44
CA ILE A 5 -0.06 -6.29 -4.67
C ILE A 5 0.70 -5.81 -5.91
N ALA A 6 -0.03 -5.44 -6.96
CA ALA A 6 0.54 -4.99 -8.24
C ALA A 6 0.78 -3.48 -8.28
N ALA A 7 -0.04 -2.69 -7.57
CA ALA A 7 0.10 -1.24 -7.55
C ALA A 7 -0.39 -0.64 -6.23
N VAL A 8 0.16 0.51 -5.86
CA VAL A 8 -0.19 1.27 -4.66
C VAL A 8 -0.38 2.75 -4.98
N ASN A 9 -1.39 3.37 -4.38
CA ASN A 9 -1.62 4.81 -4.40
C ASN A 9 -1.73 5.33 -2.97
N ARG A 10 -0.60 5.83 -2.47
CA ARG A 10 -0.48 6.39 -1.11
C ARG A 10 -1.46 7.52 -0.85
N SER A 11 -1.54 8.50 -1.76
CA SER A 11 -2.39 9.68 -1.59
C SER A 11 -3.89 9.39 -1.50
N HIS A 12 -4.32 8.25 -2.04
CA HIS A 12 -5.71 7.80 -1.98
C HIS A 12 -5.91 6.63 -1.00
N MET A 13 -4.87 6.18 -0.30
CA MET A 13 -4.90 5.04 0.62
C MET A 13 -5.45 3.75 -0.01
N ILE A 14 -5.03 3.47 -1.25
CA ILE A 14 -5.50 2.33 -2.04
C ILE A 14 -4.33 1.47 -2.51
N ALA A 15 -4.52 0.15 -2.50
CA ALA A 15 -3.70 -0.83 -3.19
C ALA A 15 -4.53 -1.61 -4.22
N VAL A 16 -3.89 -2.13 -5.25
CA VAL A 16 -4.52 -2.96 -6.28
C VAL A 16 -3.74 -4.25 -6.42
N THR A 17 -4.41 -5.38 -6.31
CA THR A 17 -3.85 -6.71 -6.52
C THR A 17 -3.61 -7.00 -8.00
N ASP A 18 -2.83 -8.03 -8.32
CA ASP A 18 -2.54 -8.48 -9.69
C ASP A 18 -3.79 -8.92 -10.49
N ASP A 19 -4.82 -9.43 -9.79
CA ASP A 19 -6.13 -9.76 -10.35
C ASP A 19 -7.11 -8.56 -10.42
N GLY A 20 -6.64 -7.36 -10.06
CA GLY A 20 -7.37 -6.10 -10.22
C GLY A 20 -8.35 -5.76 -9.09
N VAL A 21 -8.30 -6.47 -7.96
CA VAL A 21 -9.08 -6.13 -6.76
C VAL A 21 -8.51 -4.89 -6.10
N ILE A 22 -9.38 -3.98 -5.72
CA ILE A 22 -9.03 -2.74 -5.00
C ILE A 22 -9.13 -3.01 -3.50
N CYS A 23 -8.03 -2.75 -2.80
CA CYS A 23 -7.89 -2.93 -1.36
C CYS A 23 -7.56 -1.60 -0.68
N GLU A 24 -7.89 -1.51 0.61
CA GLU A 24 -7.62 -0.34 1.43
C GLU A 24 -6.25 -0.44 2.10
N ILE A 25 -5.46 0.63 2.03
CA ILE A 25 -4.32 0.82 2.93
C ILE A 25 -4.88 1.37 4.23
N THR A 26 -4.77 0.65 5.33
CA THR A 26 -5.36 1.06 6.62
C THR A 26 -4.41 1.93 7.44
N ASN A 27 -3.10 1.72 7.30
CA ASN A 27 -2.06 2.43 8.06
C ASN A 27 -0.81 2.59 7.20
N MET A 28 -0.01 3.61 7.49
CA MET A 28 1.31 3.84 6.90
C MET A 28 2.32 4.15 8.00
N PHE A 29 3.56 3.72 7.79
CA PHE A 29 4.65 3.91 8.73
C PHE A 29 5.85 4.55 8.04
N ASP A 30 6.54 5.45 8.74
CA ASP A 30 7.78 6.06 8.30
C ASP A 30 9.01 5.16 8.57
N CYS A 31 10.21 5.67 8.25
CA CYS A 31 11.45 4.92 8.40
C CYS A 31 11.88 4.67 9.86
N ASP A 32 11.30 5.41 10.82
CA ASP A 32 11.52 5.19 12.25
C ASP A 32 10.51 4.17 12.82
N GLY A 33 9.53 3.75 12.02
CA GLY A 33 8.49 2.80 12.40
C GLY A 33 7.29 3.46 13.08
N GLU A 34 7.19 4.78 13.02
CA GLU A 34 6.08 5.53 13.58
C GLU A 34 4.95 5.66 12.55
N GLU A 35 3.71 5.61 13.03
CA GLU A 35 2.55 5.80 12.16
C GLU A 35 2.51 7.25 11.64
N THR A 36 2.26 7.39 10.34
CA THR A 36 2.33 8.69 9.66
C THR A 36 1.22 8.87 8.64
N ASP A 37 0.76 10.11 8.49
CA ASP A 37 -0.15 10.54 7.43
C ASP A 37 0.56 11.29 6.28
N ASP A 38 1.87 11.55 6.41
CA ASP A 38 2.67 12.14 5.34
C ASP A 38 3.10 11.08 4.32
N PHE A 39 2.42 11.07 3.18
CA PHE A 39 2.69 10.17 2.05
C PHE A 39 4.13 10.21 1.54
N ASN A 40 4.85 11.32 1.72
CA ASN A 40 6.24 11.44 1.27
C ASN A 40 7.22 10.78 2.24
N SER A 41 6.86 10.74 3.53
CA SER A 41 7.68 10.16 4.59
C SER A 41 7.35 8.68 4.84
N ALA A 42 6.16 8.23 4.43
CA ALA A 42 5.74 6.84 4.53
C ALA A 42 6.60 5.89 3.67
N VAL A 43 7.14 4.84 4.29
CA VAL A 43 7.95 3.78 3.65
C VAL A 43 7.24 2.44 3.58
N VAL A 44 6.34 2.15 4.52
CA VAL A 44 5.55 0.90 4.58
C VAL A 44 4.06 1.22 4.70
N GLY A 45 3.22 0.42 4.07
CA GLY A 45 1.76 0.43 4.23
C GLY A 45 1.20 -0.91 4.67
N ILE A 46 0.08 -0.89 5.38
CA ILE A 46 -0.70 -2.08 5.74
C ILE A 46 -1.93 -2.12 4.85
N VAL A 47 -2.06 -3.16 4.03
CA VAL A 47 -3.19 -3.37 3.12
C VAL A 47 -4.10 -4.43 3.71
N ARG A 48 -5.38 -4.13 3.84
CA ARG A 48 -6.40 -5.12 4.20
C ARG A 48 -6.96 -5.78 2.94
N VAL A 49 -6.83 -7.10 2.85
CA VAL A 49 -7.35 -7.92 1.75
C VAL A 49 -8.47 -8.79 2.31
N GLY A 50 -9.70 -8.59 1.84
CA GLY A 50 -10.87 -9.26 2.43
C GLY A 50 -11.13 -8.85 3.89
N ASP A 51 -11.80 -9.72 4.65
CA ASP A 51 -12.27 -9.38 6.00
C ASP A 51 -11.21 -9.64 7.10
N ASP A 52 -10.29 -10.60 6.91
CA ASP A 52 -9.37 -11.08 7.96
C ASP A 52 -7.91 -11.32 7.45
N GLU A 53 -7.52 -10.71 6.32
CA GLU A 53 -6.16 -10.85 5.79
C GLU A 53 -5.48 -9.48 5.63
N TRP A 54 -4.20 -9.40 5.99
CA TRP A 54 -3.40 -8.18 5.88
C TRP A 54 -2.05 -8.45 5.24
N PHE A 55 -1.63 -7.52 4.39
CA PHE A 55 -0.34 -7.53 3.73
C PHE A 55 0.44 -6.26 4.04
N THR A 56 1.74 -6.40 4.25
CA THR A 56 2.67 -5.28 4.34
C THR A 56 3.19 -4.96 2.94
N VAL A 57 3.09 -3.71 2.52
CA VAL A 57 3.70 -3.22 1.28
C VAL A 57 4.86 -2.30 1.60
N VAL A 58 6.04 -2.58 1.03
CA VAL A 58 7.20 -1.67 1.10
C VAL A 58 7.14 -0.78 -0.13
N PHE A 59 6.95 0.52 0.05
CA PHE A 59 6.70 1.43 -1.07
C PHE A 59 7.90 1.60 -2.01
N GLU A 60 9.11 1.40 -1.52
CA GLU A 60 10.34 1.47 -2.32
C GLU A 60 10.46 0.34 -3.36
N ASP A 61 9.74 -0.77 -3.17
CA ASP A 61 9.72 -1.89 -4.12
C ASP A 61 8.89 -1.58 -5.38
N TYR A 62 8.16 -0.46 -5.39
CA TYR A 62 7.29 -0.06 -6.50
C TYR A 62 7.91 1.09 -7.29
N GLU A 63 7.88 0.97 -8.63
CA GLU A 63 8.26 2.08 -9.49
C GLU A 63 7.18 3.17 -9.50
N THR A 64 7.61 4.43 -9.42
CA THR A 64 6.69 5.58 -9.49
C THR A 64 6.18 5.77 -10.92
N ALA A 65 4.89 5.56 -11.13
CA ALA A 65 4.20 5.87 -12.38
C ALA A 65 3.37 7.16 -12.26
N ARG A 66 3.42 8.02 -13.28
CA ARG A 66 2.54 9.19 -13.41
C ARG A 66 1.48 8.92 -14.48
N VAL A 67 0.23 8.89 -14.08
CA VAL A 67 -0.91 8.87 -15.02
C VAL A 67 -1.29 10.31 -15.33
N ARG A 68 -1.35 10.67 -16.62
CA ARG A 68 -1.77 11.98 -17.11
C ARG A 68 -3.22 11.95 -17.58
#